data_AF-A0A6A5UWE9-F1
#
_entry.id   AF-A0A6A5UWE9-F1
#
_cell.length_a   1.000
_cell.length_b   1.000
_cell.length_c   1.000
_cell.angle_alpha   90.00
_cell.angle_beta   90.00
_cell.angle_gamma   90.00
#
_symmetry.space_group_name_H-M   'P 1'
#
loop_
_entity.id
_entity.type
_entity.pdbx_description
1 polymer ?
#
loop_
_entity_poly.entity_id
_entity_poly.type
_entity_poly.pdbx_seq_one_letter_code
_entity_poly.pdbx_strand_id
1 'polypeptide(L)'
;PTPTSSIPQPRKSFLIREVQSDRYLTLTSGTVGLHSGGERNPQSHWICHERHGWFGFENDGMGGYLGHDNWGILRTQPHHSDWENFSVRQMPDGGYVLLMTEWGKLWPVKIKRE
;
A
#
# COMPACT_ATOMS: atom_id res chain seq x y z
N PRO A 1 -20.38 2.60 -16.94
CA PRO A 1 -19.58 2.51 -15.69
C PRO A 1 -19.00 3.88 -15.34
N THR A 2 -19.42 4.46 -14.22
CA THR A 2 -18.73 5.64 -13.65
C THR A 2 -17.27 5.27 -13.41
N PRO A 3 -16.29 6.11 -13.79
CA PRO A 3 -14.89 5.82 -13.51
C PRO A 3 -14.73 5.66 -12.00
N THR A 4 -14.27 4.48 -11.56
CA THR A 4 -13.83 4.27 -10.19
C THR A 4 -12.67 5.23 -9.96
N SER A 5 -12.89 6.22 -9.08
CA SER A 5 -11.84 7.15 -8.71
C SER A 5 -10.67 6.37 -8.13
N SER A 6 -9.46 6.63 -8.65
CA SER A 6 -8.22 6.07 -8.12
C SER A 6 -7.70 6.83 -6.89
N ILE A 7 -8.44 7.86 -6.46
CA ILE A 7 -8.12 8.63 -5.26
C ILE A 7 -8.33 7.70 -4.06
N PRO A 8 -7.31 7.50 -3.19
CA PRO A 8 -7.47 6.74 -1.96
C PRO A 8 -8.61 7.29 -1.12
N GLN A 9 -9.53 6.42 -0.74
CA GLN A 9 -10.70 6.78 0.06
C GLN A 9 -10.80 5.82 1.24
N PRO A 10 -11.02 6.32 2.46
CA PRO A 10 -11.22 5.46 3.62
C PRO A 10 -12.37 4.47 3.38
N ARG A 11 -12.19 3.24 3.89
CA ARG A 11 -13.12 2.10 3.81
C ARG A 11 -13.35 1.56 2.38
N LYS A 12 -12.54 1.96 1.41
CA LYS A 12 -12.54 1.37 0.05
C LYS A 12 -11.37 0.42 -0.10
N SER A 13 -11.59 -0.67 -0.86
CA SER A 13 -10.53 -1.60 -1.25
C SER A 13 -9.86 -1.13 -2.53
N PHE A 14 -8.53 -1.21 -2.56
CA PHE A 14 -7.70 -0.80 -3.69
C PHE A 14 -6.70 -1.89 -4.05
N LEU A 15 -6.36 -1.91 -5.34
CA LEU A 15 -5.19 -2.57 -5.88
C LEU A 15 -4.07 -1.53 -6.00
N ILE A 16 -2.94 -1.76 -5.34
CA ILE A 16 -1.77 -0.87 -5.43
C ILE A 16 -0.84 -1.42 -6.51
N ARG A 17 -0.73 -0.73 -7.64
CA ARG A 17 0.00 -1.22 -8.83
C ARG A 17 1.28 -0.42 -9.08
N GLU A 18 2.41 -1.10 -9.23
CA GLU A 18 3.65 -0.48 -9.72
C GLU A 18 3.49 -0.17 -11.22
N VAL A 19 3.53 1.11 -11.58
CA VAL A 19 3.34 1.57 -12.96
C VAL A 19 4.37 0.96 -13.92
N GLN A 20 5.63 0.81 -13.48
CA GLN A 20 6.71 0.35 -14.36
C GLN A 20 6.57 -1.12 -14.78
N SER A 21 6.13 -2.00 -13.87
CA SER A 21 6.07 -3.44 -14.15
C SER A 21 4.64 -3.96 -14.34
N ASP A 22 3.62 -3.13 -14.16
CA ASP A 22 2.21 -3.53 -14.15
C ASP A 22 1.90 -4.66 -13.13
N ARG A 23 2.70 -4.72 -12.05
CA ARG A 23 2.52 -5.70 -10.97
C ARG A 23 1.88 -5.05 -9.76
N TYR A 24 1.22 -5.86 -8.96
CA TYR A 24 0.42 -5.43 -7.82
C TYR A 24 1.15 -5.74 -6.52
N LEU A 25 1.03 -4.84 -5.56
CA LEU A 25 1.49 -5.06 -4.21
C LEU A 25 0.61 -6.14 -3.57
N THR A 26 1.23 -7.24 -3.15
CA THR A 26 0.55 -8.44 -2.70
C THR A 26 1.21 -8.99 -1.45
N LEU A 27 0.41 -9.45 -0.50
CA LEU A 27 0.87 -10.15 0.69
C LEU A 27 1.03 -11.66 0.39
N THR A 28 2.26 -12.16 0.42
CA THR A 28 2.57 -13.58 0.17
C THR A 28 3.32 -14.15 1.36
N SER A 29 2.73 -15.12 2.06
CA SER A 29 3.42 -15.86 3.16
C SER A 29 4.10 -14.96 4.21
N GLY A 30 3.47 -13.82 4.55
CA GLY A 30 3.99 -12.88 5.56
C GLY A 30 5.02 -11.85 5.04
N THR A 31 5.30 -11.83 3.73
CA THR A 31 6.08 -10.78 3.08
C THR A 31 5.24 -10.04 2.06
N VAL A 32 5.58 -8.77 1.80
CA VAL A 32 4.91 -7.96 0.79
C VAL A 32 5.82 -7.83 -0.42
N GLY A 33 5.29 -8.16 -1.60
CA GLY A 33 6.03 -8.16 -2.86
C GLY A 33 5.16 -7.75 -4.04
N LEU A 34 5.75 -7.75 -5.25
CA LEU A 34 5.05 -7.43 -6.49
C LEU A 34 4.70 -8.69 -7.28
N HIS A 35 3.41 -8.90 -7.53
CA HIS A 35 2.91 -10.06 -8.26
C HIS A 35 1.98 -9.67 -9.42
N SER A 36 1.93 -10.50 -10.46
CA SER A 36 1.01 -10.35 -11.57
C SER A 36 -0.40 -10.82 -11.19
N GLY A 37 -1.43 -10.33 -11.88
CA GLY A 37 -2.81 -10.83 -11.74
C GLY A 37 -3.52 -10.40 -10.45
N GLY A 38 -3.17 -9.25 -9.89
CA GLY A 38 -3.68 -8.77 -8.60
C GLY A 38 -5.21 -8.72 -8.48
N GLU A 39 -5.94 -8.41 -9.56
CA GLU A 39 -7.41 -8.37 -9.55
C GLU A 39 -8.05 -9.68 -9.08
N ARG A 40 -7.45 -10.83 -9.44
CA ARG A 40 -7.95 -12.17 -9.10
C ARG A 40 -7.33 -12.71 -7.81
N ASN A 41 -6.38 -12.01 -7.21
CA ASN A 41 -5.70 -12.44 -6.01
C ASN A 41 -6.19 -11.65 -4.79
N PRO A 42 -6.96 -12.27 -3.87
CA PRO A 42 -7.43 -11.63 -2.63
C PRO A 42 -6.31 -10.95 -1.83
N GLN A 43 -5.10 -11.52 -1.83
CA GLN A 43 -3.96 -10.95 -1.10
C GLN A 43 -3.42 -9.65 -1.70
N SER A 44 -3.92 -9.21 -2.85
CA SER A 44 -3.56 -7.92 -3.48
C SER A 44 -4.55 -6.80 -3.16
N HIS A 45 -5.64 -7.11 -2.45
CA HIS A 45 -6.65 -6.14 -2.07
C HIS A 45 -6.31 -5.49 -0.74
N TRP A 46 -6.25 -4.17 -0.74
CA TRP A 46 -5.88 -3.37 0.42
C TRP A 46 -7.01 -2.41 0.77
N ILE A 47 -7.63 -2.60 1.93
CA ILE A 47 -8.62 -1.69 2.47
C ILE A 47 -7.89 -0.45 2.96
N CYS A 48 -8.25 0.71 2.43
CA CYS A 48 -7.73 1.99 2.87
C CYS A 48 -8.41 2.40 4.18
N HIS A 49 -7.63 2.72 5.20
CA HIS A 49 -8.07 3.30 6.47
C HIS A 49 -7.48 4.70 6.61
N GLU A 50 -8.12 5.53 7.42
CA GLU A 50 -7.56 6.82 7.81
C GLU A 50 -7.54 6.94 9.33
N ARG A 51 -6.39 7.35 9.87
CA ARG A 51 -6.19 7.59 11.30
C ARG A 51 -5.37 8.87 11.47
N HIS A 52 -5.95 9.86 12.14
CA HIS A 52 -5.29 11.15 12.42
C HIS A 52 -4.71 11.85 11.16
N GLY A 53 -5.40 11.73 10.02
CA GLY A 53 -4.97 12.30 8.74
C GLY A 53 -3.95 11.47 7.94
N TRP A 54 -3.54 10.30 8.46
CA TRP A 54 -2.69 9.35 7.76
C TRP A 54 -3.49 8.22 7.16
N PHE A 55 -3.14 7.81 5.94
CA PHE A 55 -3.69 6.61 5.34
C PHE A 55 -2.97 5.37 5.84
N GLY A 56 -3.71 4.28 6.03
CA GLY A 56 -3.17 2.94 6.25
C GLY A 56 -3.82 1.98 5.27
N PHE A 57 -3.13 0.90 4.93
CA PHE A 57 -3.61 -0.08 3.95
C PHE A 57 -3.64 -1.46 4.60
N GLU A 58 -4.82 -1.96 4.95
CA GLU A 58 -5.02 -3.26 5.57
C GLU A 58 -5.28 -4.34 4.51
N ASN A 59 -4.62 -5.49 4.60
CA ASN A 59 -4.86 -6.59 3.66
C ASN A 59 -6.24 -7.22 3.90
N ASP A 60 -7.10 -7.14 2.90
CA ASP A 60 -8.49 -7.63 2.94
C ASP A 60 -8.51 -9.15 3.20
N GLY A 61 -8.96 -9.54 4.40
CA GLY A 61 -9.07 -10.94 4.82
C GLY A 61 -7.94 -11.47 5.71
N MET A 62 -6.85 -10.72 5.93
CA MET A 62 -5.76 -11.14 6.84
C MET A 62 -5.51 -10.19 8.03
N GLY A 63 -6.07 -8.98 8.01
CA GLY A 63 -6.01 -8.05 9.16
C GLY A 63 -4.69 -7.30 9.35
N GLY A 64 -3.73 -7.47 8.43
CA GLY A 64 -2.41 -6.86 8.52
C GLY A 64 -2.31 -5.53 7.76
N TYR A 65 -1.93 -4.46 8.44
CA TYR A 65 -1.61 -3.15 7.87
C TYR A 65 -0.25 -3.16 7.18
N LEU A 66 -0.18 -2.69 5.94
CA LEU A 66 1.06 -2.44 5.22
C LEU A 66 1.92 -1.46 6.01
N GLY A 67 3.19 -1.79 6.17
CA GLY A 67 4.20 -0.94 6.79
C GLY A 67 5.58 -1.40 6.37
N HIS A 68 6.59 -1.15 7.21
CA HIS A 68 7.94 -1.61 6.97
C HIS A 68 8.65 -2.03 8.27
N ASP A 69 9.77 -2.75 8.14
CA ASP A 69 10.67 -3.03 9.26
C ASP A 69 11.81 -2.00 9.36
N ASN A 70 12.71 -2.19 10.33
CA ASN A 70 13.88 -1.32 10.56
C ASN A 70 14.85 -1.21 9.38
N TRP A 71 14.71 -2.07 8.36
CA TRP A 71 15.52 -2.03 7.15
C TRP A 71 14.77 -1.44 5.96
N GLY A 72 13.57 -0.87 6.19
CA GLY A 72 12.70 -0.32 5.15
C GLY A 72 12.09 -1.40 4.26
N ILE A 73 12.10 -2.67 4.68
CA ILE A 73 11.49 -3.77 3.93
C ILE A 73 10.01 -3.79 4.25
N LEU A 74 9.17 -3.87 3.21
CA LEU A 74 7.72 -3.91 3.38
C LEU A 74 7.25 -5.16 4.13
N ARG A 75 6.38 -4.94 5.10
CA ARG A 75 5.80 -5.96 5.99
C ARG A 75 4.33 -5.64 6.24
N THR A 76 3.66 -6.54 6.96
CA THR A 76 2.37 -6.24 7.57
C THR A 76 2.47 -6.27 9.10
N GLN A 77 1.69 -5.42 9.76
CA GLN A 77 1.58 -5.32 11.22
C GLN A 77 0.11 -5.37 11.66
N PRO A 78 -0.20 -5.82 12.88
CA PRO A 78 -1.58 -5.91 13.37
C PRO A 78 -2.18 -4.56 13.79
N HIS A 79 -1.48 -3.45 13.53
CA HIS A 79 -1.89 -2.12 13.95
C HIS A 79 -1.47 -1.07 12.91
N HIS A 80 -2.16 0.07 12.90
CA HIS A 80 -1.84 1.22 12.07
C HIS A 80 -1.11 2.28 12.91
N SER A 81 0.20 2.16 13.06
CA SER A 81 1.04 3.11 13.81
C SER A 81 1.97 3.86 12.85
N ASP A 82 3.01 4.50 13.37
CA ASP A 82 3.88 5.39 12.61
C ASP A 82 4.44 4.74 11.33
N TRP A 83 4.93 3.50 11.38
CA TRP A 83 5.51 2.83 10.20
C TRP A 83 4.47 2.33 9.19
N GLU A 84 3.19 2.34 9.57
CA GLU A 84 2.05 2.00 8.70
C GLU A 84 1.31 3.26 8.20
N ASN A 85 1.77 4.45 8.57
CA ASN A 85 1.22 5.71 8.11
C ASN A 85 1.72 6.04 6.70
N PHE A 86 0.79 6.31 5.79
CA PHE A 86 1.05 6.70 4.41
C PHE A 86 0.50 8.09 4.10
N SER A 87 1.30 8.84 3.32
CA SER A 87 0.84 9.97 2.52
C SER A 87 0.85 9.54 1.05
N VAL A 88 -0.29 9.70 0.37
CA VAL A 88 -0.40 9.40 -1.06
C VAL A 88 -0.44 10.72 -1.83
N ARG A 89 0.47 10.87 -2.81
CA ARG A 89 0.56 12.08 -3.64
C ARG A 89 0.31 11.72 -5.09
N GLN A 90 -0.65 12.42 -5.71
CA GLN A 90 -0.86 12.31 -7.14
C GLN A 90 0.30 12.94 -7.90
N MET A 91 0.74 12.31 -8.99
CA MET A 91 1.79 12.84 -9.85
C MET A 91 1.19 13.61 -11.05
N PRO A 92 1.86 14.66 -11.56
CA PRO A 92 1.37 15.43 -12.71
C PRO A 92 1.19 14.62 -13.99
N ASP A 93 2.00 13.58 -14.18
CA ASP A 93 1.96 12.63 -15.30
C ASP A 93 0.98 11.46 -15.07
N GLY A 94 0.28 11.46 -13.95
CA GLY A 94 -0.69 10.45 -13.56
C GLY A 94 -0.12 9.41 -12.59
N GLY A 95 -1.01 8.61 -12.00
CA GLY A 95 -0.65 7.69 -10.93
C GLY A 95 -0.31 8.42 -9.62
N TYR A 96 0.37 7.71 -8.73
CA TYR A 96 0.61 8.15 -7.36
C TYR A 96 1.99 7.72 -6.86
N VAL A 97 2.56 8.53 -5.98
CA VAL A 97 3.67 8.13 -5.11
C VAL A 97 3.12 7.85 -3.72
N LEU A 98 3.38 6.64 -3.22
CA LEU A 98 3.15 6.29 -1.82
C LEU A 98 4.39 6.67 -1.02
N LEU A 99 4.18 7.48 0.02
CA LEU A 99 5.20 7.88 0.98
C LEU A 99 4.83 7.29 2.33
N MET A 100 5.79 6.70 3.02
CA MET A 100 5.62 6.15 4.37
C MET A 100 6.48 6.89 5.37
N THR A 101 6.07 6.90 6.64
CA THR A 101 6.88 7.54 7.69
C THR A 101 7.95 6.60 8.22
N GLU A 102 9.19 7.09 8.28
CA GLU A 102 10.32 6.41 8.93
C GLU A 102 11.06 7.47 9.75
N TRP A 103 11.13 7.26 11.07
CA TRP A 103 11.77 8.17 12.03
C TRP A 103 11.34 9.65 11.87
N GLY A 104 10.03 9.88 11.67
CA GLY A 104 9.45 11.21 11.51
C GLY A 104 9.68 11.87 10.14
N LYS A 105 10.24 11.14 9.16
CA LYS A 105 10.42 11.60 7.78
C LYS A 105 9.55 10.80 6.82
N LEU A 106 9.21 11.40 5.68
CA LEU A 106 8.48 10.72 4.61
C LEU A 106 9.44 10.21 3.54
N TRP A 107 9.33 8.93 3.22
CA TRP A 107 10.13 8.29 2.17
C TRP A 107 9.25 7.59 1.15
N PRO A 108 9.61 7.61 -0.14
CA PRO A 108 8.96 6.78 -1.13
C PRO A 108 9.07 5.30 -0.77
N VAL A 109 7.98 4.57 -0.93
CA VAL A 109 7.99 3.12 -0.80
C VAL A 109 9.00 2.54 -1.78
N LYS A 110 9.92 1.71 -1.25
CA LYS A 110 10.85 0.93 -2.05
C LYS A 110 10.44 -0.52 -2.00
N ILE A 111 10.22 -1.11 -3.16
CA ILE A 111 9.92 -2.54 -3.28
C ILE A 111 11.23 -3.22 -3.66
N LYS A 112 11.66 -4.19 -2.85
CA LYS A 112 12.79 -5.04 -3.20
C LYS A 112 12.42 -5.82 -4.48
N ARG A 113 13.24 -5.67 -5.51
CA ARG A 113 13.13 -6.50 -6.73
C ARG A 113 13.89 -7.80 -6.48
N GLU A 114 13.24 -8.92 -6.72
CA GLU A 114 13.89 -10.23 -6.81
C GLU A 114 14.68 -10.36 -8.11
#